data_AF-A0A4Q4PWJ2-F1
#
_entry.id   AF-A0A4Q4PWJ2-F1
#
_cell.length_a   1.000
_cell.length_b   1.000
_cell.length_c   1.000
_cell.angle_alpha   90.00
_cell.angle_beta   90.00
_cell.angle_gamma   90.00
#
_symmetry.space_group_name_H-M   'P 1'
#
loop_
_entity.id
_entity.type
_entity.pdbx_description
1 polymer ?
#
loop_
_entity_poly.entity_id
_entity_poly.type
_entity_poly.pdbx_seq_one_letter_code
_entity_poly.pdbx_strand_id
1 'polypeptide(L)'
;MVHNIQGPGMEVVDSHGVHTKNWVIPKALLSHHSGFFRAACNGPFKEGIENKITLHDCRPEVFEAFVYWLYFATLPDDKPEWDYIHGSFCLWILGDRLLVADFKNAAMRDLYDVHVASELPVEPQEIEYIWKHTADKSTLRRWVLDYVSLNWKEHCKWYAQSTRTWLFRDTPNFGNSLLHRLGAENAKLDLENYLEETEKTAYDEPDAKRQ
;
A
#
# COMPACT_ATOMS: atom_id res chain seq x y z
N MET A 1 -2.90 -8.01 -22.01
CA MET A 1 -1.82 -8.54 -21.13
C MET A 1 -0.58 -9.01 -21.92
N VAL A 2 -0.69 -9.85 -22.96
CA VAL A 2 0.48 -10.44 -23.68
C VAL A 2 1.40 -9.40 -24.35
N HIS A 3 0.90 -8.22 -24.72
CA HIS A 3 1.72 -7.19 -25.36
C HIS A 3 2.68 -6.47 -24.39
N ASN A 4 2.39 -6.48 -23.08
CA ASN A 4 3.17 -5.75 -22.08
C ASN A 4 4.36 -6.54 -21.52
N ILE A 5 4.45 -7.84 -21.84
CA ILE A 5 5.52 -8.72 -21.36
C ILE A 5 6.69 -8.87 -22.36
N GLN A 6 6.64 -8.16 -23.48
CA GLN A 6 7.70 -8.15 -24.51
C GLN A 6 8.45 -6.81 -24.51
N GLY A 7 9.68 -6.83 -25.03
CA GLY A 7 10.51 -5.63 -25.18
C GLY A 7 11.58 -5.46 -24.09
N PRO A 8 12.17 -4.25 -23.94
CA PRO A 8 13.26 -4.03 -23.02
C PRO A 8 12.82 -4.17 -21.55
N GLY A 9 13.68 -4.80 -20.75
CA GLY A 9 13.51 -4.88 -19.30
C GLY A 9 14.09 -3.66 -18.59
N MET A 10 13.55 -3.38 -17.41
CA MET A 10 14.14 -2.51 -16.38
C MET A 10 14.69 -3.41 -15.28
N GLU A 11 15.97 -3.25 -14.95
CA GLU A 11 16.55 -3.83 -13.74
C GLU A 11 16.04 -3.05 -12.53
N VAL A 12 15.31 -3.70 -11.63
CA VAL A 12 14.96 -3.11 -10.34
C VAL A 12 15.78 -3.81 -9.28
N VAL A 13 16.54 -3.04 -8.51
CA VAL A 13 17.37 -3.53 -7.40
C VAL A 13 16.76 -3.03 -6.11
N ASP A 14 16.42 -3.95 -5.22
CA ASP A 14 15.99 -3.65 -3.86
C ASP A 14 17.09 -4.11 -2.90
N SER A 15 17.56 -3.21 -2.04
CA SER A 15 18.62 -3.47 -1.07
C SER A 15 18.18 -3.04 0.32
N HIS A 16 18.03 -4.01 1.24
CA HIS A 16 17.73 -3.75 2.64
C HIS A 16 18.75 -4.47 3.55
N GLY A 17 19.66 -3.70 4.15
CA GLY A 17 20.76 -4.24 4.95
C GLY A 17 21.71 -5.08 4.10
N VAL A 18 21.82 -6.38 4.41
CA VAL A 18 22.65 -7.35 3.66
C VAL A 18 21.87 -8.08 2.55
N HIS A 19 20.55 -7.86 2.47
CA HIS A 19 19.70 -8.53 1.51
C HIS A 19 19.52 -7.64 0.27
N THR A 20 20.02 -8.13 -0.86
CA THR A 20 19.81 -7.50 -2.17
C THR A 20 19.12 -8.49 -3.09
N LYS A 21 17.99 -8.09 -3.68
CA LYS A 21 17.35 -8.83 -4.77
C LYS A 21 17.24 -7.92 -5.99
N ASN A 22 17.33 -8.55 -7.16
CA ASN A 22 17.23 -7.87 -8.44
C ASN A 22 16.17 -8.56 -9.30
N TRP A 23 15.38 -7.77 -10.00
CA TRP A 23 14.40 -8.24 -10.98
C TRP A 23 14.67 -7.57 -12.31
N VAL A 24 14.40 -8.27 -13.40
CA VAL A 24 14.34 -7.68 -14.75
C VAL A 24 12.90 -7.77 -15.21
N ILE A 25 12.21 -6.63 -15.24
CA ILE A 25 10.76 -6.56 -15.50
C ILE A 25 10.53 -5.76 -16.79
N PRO A 26 9.65 -6.21 -17.71
CA PRO A 26 9.34 -5.47 -18.93
C PRO A 26 8.93 -4.01 -18.64
N LYS A 27 9.60 -3.05 -19.30
CA LYS A 27 9.32 -1.61 -19.12
C LYS A 27 7.87 -1.27 -19.44
N ALA A 28 7.29 -1.91 -20.45
CA ALA A 28 5.90 -1.72 -20.85
C ALA A 28 4.94 -2.12 -19.73
N LEU A 29 5.18 -3.25 -19.06
CA LEU A 29 4.40 -3.69 -17.92
C LEU A 29 4.48 -2.70 -16.75
N LEU A 30 5.70 -2.31 -16.37
CA LEU A 30 5.91 -1.34 -15.29
C LEU A 30 5.26 0.02 -15.60
N SER A 31 5.48 0.55 -16.80
CA SER A 31 4.96 1.85 -17.23
C SER A 31 3.43 1.86 -17.36
N HIS A 32 2.85 0.72 -17.72
CA HIS A 32 1.40 0.59 -17.83
C HIS A 32 0.74 0.76 -16.46
N HIS A 33 1.21 0.05 -15.44
CA HIS A 33 0.60 0.03 -14.12
C HIS A 33 1.06 1.14 -13.17
N SER A 34 2.26 1.70 -13.33
CA SER A 34 2.85 2.63 -12.37
C SER A 34 3.22 3.95 -13.01
N GLY A 35 2.63 5.04 -12.49
CA GLY A 35 3.00 6.41 -12.88
C GLY A 35 4.48 6.72 -12.59
N PHE A 36 4.99 6.20 -11.46
CA PHE A 36 6.41 6.30 -11.10
C PHE A 36 7.30 5.65 -12.15
N PHE A 37 7.06 4.37 -12.48
CA PHE A 37 7.89 3.68 -13.46
C PHE A 37 7.66 4.19 -14.87
N ARG A 38 6.48 4.71 -15.22
CA ARG A 38 6.23 5.37 -16.50
C ARG A 38 7.14 6.59 -16.66
N ALA A 39 7.29 7.40 -15.61
CA ALA A 39 8.21 8.53 -15.60
C ALA A 39 9.68 8.08 -15.61
N ALA A 40 10.04 7.05 -14.83
CA ALA A 40 11.41 6.57 -14.74
C ALA A 40 11.89 5.85 -16.02
N CYS A 41 11.03 5.06 -16.68
CA CYS A 41 11.37 4.30 -17.89
C CYS A 41 11.51 5.17 -19.14
N ASN A 42 10.69 6.23 -19.23
CA ASN A 42 10.53 7.05 -20.44
C ASN A 42 11.03 8.49 -20.27
N GLY A 43 11.45 8.87 -19.06
CA GLY A 43 12.00 10.17 -18.77
C GLY A 43 13.48 10.30 -19.14
N PRO A 44 14.04 11.52 -19.10
CA PRO A 44 15.45 11.79 -19.40
C PRO A 44 16.39 11.45 -18.23
N PHE A 45 15.88 10.81 -17.18
CA PHE A 45 16.64 10.52 -15.97
C PHE A 45 17.60 9.35 -16.15
N LYS A 46 18.59 9.27 -15.25
CA LYS A 46 19.65 8.25 -15.29
C LYS A 46 19.08 6.84 -15.35
N GLU A 47 18.01 6.60 -14.62
CA GLU A 47 17.29 5.34 -14.52
C GLU A 47 16.77 4.85 -15.88
N GLY A 48 16.22 5.77 -16.68
CA GLY A 48 15.69 5.47 -18.01
C GLY A 48 16.80 5.17 -19.03
N ILE A 49 17.95 5.83 -18.89
CA ILE A 49 19.14 5.65 -19.73
C ILE A 49 19.85 4.33 -19.40
N GLU A 50 20.03 4.04 -18.11
CA GLU A 50 20.73 2.84 -17.64
C GLU A 50 19.83 1.60 -17.62
N ASN A 51 18.52 1.76 -17.79
CA ASN A 51 17.52 0.71 -17.58
C ASN A 51 17.65 0.07 -16.20
N LYS A 52 17.96 0.88 -15.19
CA LYS A 52 18.17 0.43 -13.81
C LYS A 52 17.56 1.39 -12.81
N ILE A 53 16.81 0.87 -11.86
CA ILE A 53 16.25 1.61 -10.72
C ILE A 53 16.68 0.91 -9.43
N THR A 54 17.17 1.68 -8.47
CA THR A 54 17.45 1.17 -7.12
C THR A 54 16.42 1.71 -6.14
N LEU A 55 15.72 0.81 -5.44
CA LEU A 55 14.78 1.14 -4.38
C LEU A 55 15.48 0.93 -3.03
N HIS A 56 15.86 2.02 -2.36
CA HIS A 56 16.64 1.96 -1.11
C HIS A 56 15.81 1.75 0.15
N ASP A 57 14.54 2.14 0.13
CA ASP A 57 13.63 2.07 1.29
C ASP A 57 12.46 1.11 1.05
N CYS A 58 12.65 0.15 0.15
CA CYS A 58 11.74 -0.97 0.00
C CYS A 58 12.39 -2.20 0.64
N ARG A 59 11.59 -3.18 1.03
CA ARG A 59 12.11 -4.48 1.41
C ARG A 59 11.90 -5.43 0.23
N PRO A 60 12.88 -6.30 -0.08
CA PRO A 60 12.79 -7.15 -1.25
C PRO A 60 11.50 -7.98 -1.35
N GLU A 61 10.97 -8.45 -0.22
CA GLU A 61 9.75 -9.27 -0.18
C GLU A 61 8.49 -8.47 -0.53
N VAL A 62 8.47 -7.18 -0.23
CA VAL A 62 7.34 -6.27 -0.54
C VAL A 62 7.32 -5.95 -2.02
N PHE A 63 8.50 -5.70 -2.59
CA PHE A 63 8.62 -5.52 -4.01
C PHE A 63 8.30 -6.82 -4.76
N GLU A 64 8.71 -7.98 -4.24
CA GLU A 64 8.36 -9.28 -4.79
C GLU A 64 6.84 -9.51 -4.84
N ALA A 65 6.11 -9.13 -3.79
CA ALA A 65 4.65 -9.16 -3.79
C ALA A 65 4.02 -8.19 -4.81
N PHE A 66 4.63 -7.02 -5.03
CA PHE A 66 4.23 -6.11 -6.11
C PHE A 66 4.50 -6.72 -7.49
N VAL A 67 5.64 -7.40 -7.69
CA VAL A 67 5.94 -8.12 -8.93
C VAL A 67 4.91 -9.23 -9.16
N TYR A 68 4.58 -10.01 -8.14
CA TYR A 68 3.51 -11.01 -8.21
C TYR A 68 2.20 -10.35 -8.70
N TRP A 69 1.80 -9.25 -8.06
CA TRP A 69 0.58 -8.53 -8.45
C TRP A 69 0.62 -8.01 -9.89
N LEU A 70 1.76 -7.52 -10.39
CA LEU A 70 1.88 -7.10 -11.79
C LEU A 70 1.57 -8.21 -12.79
N TYR A 71 1.87 -9.47 -12.45
CA TYR A 71 1.65 -10.60 -13.34
C TYR A 71 0.29 -11.27 -13.15
N PHE A 72 -0.26 -11.27 -11.93
CA PHE A 72 -1.47 -12.03 -11.60
C PHE A 72 -2.70 -11.15 -11.31
N ALA A 73 -2.51 -9.84 -11.15
CA ALA A 73 -3.54 -8.88 -10.73
C ALA A 73 -4.21 -9.21 -9.38
N THR A 74 -3.59 -10.09 -8.58
CA THR A 74 -3.99 -10.42 -7.20
C THR A 74 -2.80 -10.25 -6.27
N LEU A 75 -3.06 -10.04 -4.98
CA LEU A 75 -2.01 -10.15 -3.98
C LEU A 75 -1.66 -11.63 -3.76
N PRO A 76 -0.42 -11.95 -3.35
CA PRO A 76 -0.10 -13.29 -2.86
C PRO A 76 -0.90 -13.58 -1.59
N ASP A 77 -1.25 -14.86 -1.39
CA ASP A 77 -1.94 -15.35 -0.20
C ASP A 77 -1.07 -15.11 1.05
N ASP A 78 0.20 -15.51 0.96
CA ASP A 78 1.20 -15.26 1.99
C ASP A 78 1.79 -13.86 1.82
N LYS A 79 1.36 -12.93 2.67
CA LYS A 79 1.93 -11.57 2.68
C LYS A 79 3.22 -11.55 3.48
N PRO A 80 4.21 -10.75 3.05
CA PRO A 80 5.40 -10.55 3.84
C PRO A 80 5.03 -9.84 5.14
N GLU A 81 5.25 -10.48 6.28
CA GLU A 81 5.17 -9.84 7.60
C GLU A 81 6.58 -9.54 8.11
N TRP A 82 6.77 -8.38 8.75
CA TRP A 82 8.03 -8.09 9.43
C TRP A 82 7.84 -7.10 10.56
N ASP A 83 8.69 -7.24 11.59
CA ASP A 83 8.65 -6.38 12.77
C ASP A 83 7.22 -6.27 13.36
N TYR A 84 6.43 -7.34 13.22
CA TYR A 84 5.03 -7.42 13.63
C TYR A 84 4.10 -6.43 12.89
N ILE A 85 4.49 -5.98 11.70
CA ILE A 85 3.67 -5.17 10.80
C ILE A 85 3.02 -6.10 9.78
N HIS A 86 1.69 -6.08 9.71
CA HIS A 86 0.97 -6.85 8.70
C HIS A 86 1.32 -6.37 7.29
N GLY A 87 1.63 -7.32 6.39
CA GLY A 87 2.21 -7.02 5.08
C GLY A 87 1.37 -6.08 4.21
N SER A 88 0.04 -6.14 4.31
CA SER A 88 -0.86 -5.31 3.50
C SER A 88 -0.75 -3.82 3.77
N PHE A 89 -0.34 -3.39 4.98
CA PHE A 89 -0.02 -1.98 5.23
C PHE A 89 1.13 -1.52 4.35
N CYS A 90 2.14 -2.36 4.23
CA CYS A 90 3.35 -2.04 3.52
C CYS A 90 3.18 -2.17 2.01
N LEU A 91 2.35 -3.11 1.55
CA LEU A 91 1.91 -3.17 0.14
C LEU A 91 1.15 -1.90 -0.24
N TRP A 92 0.25 -1.42 0.62
CA TRP A 92 -0.46 -0.15 0.38
C TRP A 92 0.51 1.03 0.28
N ILE A 93 1.46 1.13 1.21
CA ILE A 93 2.49 2.19 1.22
C ILE A 93 3.37 2.13 -0.03
N LEU A 94 3.77 0.92 -0.46
CA LEU A 94 4.53 0.75 -1.70
C LEU A 94 3.70 1.19 -2.91
N GLY A 95 2.42 0.83 -2.98
CA GLY A 95 1.51 1.27 -4.03
C GLY A 95 1.37 2.79 -4.11
N ASP A 96 1.31 3.46 -2.97
CA ASP A 96 1.30 4.94 -2.89
C ASP A 96 2.58 5.54 -3.47
N ARG A 97 3.74 5.01 -3.07
CA ARG A 97 5.05 5.46 -3.58
C ARG A 97 5.22 5.23 -5.07
N LEU A 98 4.72 4.11 -5.58
CA LEU A 98 4.81 3.72 -6.99
C LEU A 98 3.69 4.34 -7.85
N LEU A 99 2.75 5.06 -7.25
CA LEU A 99 1.58 5.63 -7.93
C LEU A 99 0.75 4.56 -8.65
N VAL A 100 0.35 3.52 -7.92
CA VAL A 100 -0.42 2.37 -8.43
C VAL A 100 -1.73 2.22 -7.63
N ALA A 101 -2.79 2.91 -8.07
CA ALA A 101 -4.09 2.93 -7.40
C ALA A 101 -4.70 1.51 -7.25
N ASP A 102 -4.67 0.69 -8.30
CA ASP A 102 -5.23 -0.67 -8.25
C ASP A 102 -4.55 -1.56 -7.20
N PHE A 103 -3.23 -1.43 -7.04
CA PHE A 103 -2.47 -2.18 -6.04
C PHE A 103 -2.79 -1.70 -4.62
N LYS A 104 -2.92 -0.38 -4.42
CA LYS A 104 -3.40 0.18 -3.14
C LYS A 104 -4.80 -0.31 -2.81
N ASN A 105 -5.69 -0.38 -3.80
CA ASN A 105 -7.05 -0.88 -3.64
C ASN A 105 -7.06 -2.37 -3.27
N ALA A 106 -6.20 -3.18 -3.89
CA ALA A 106 -6.03 -4.58 -3.51
C ALA A 106 -5.55 -4.74 -2.06
N ALA A 107 -4.55 -3.94 -1.64
CA ALA A 107 -4.07 -3.94 -0.27
C ALA A 107 -5.11 -3.44 0.75
N MET A 108 -5.90 -2.43 0.39
CA MET A 108 -6.98 -1.90 1.24
C MET A 108 -8.10 -2.93 1.45
N ARG A 109 -8.48 -3.67 0.40
CA ARG A 109 -9.45 -4.77 0.51
C ARG A 109 -8.98 -5.83 1.50
N ASP A 110 -7.72 -6.22 1.37
CA ASP A 110 -7.13 -7.21 2.25
C ASP A 110 -7.05 -6.75 3.71
N LEU A 111 -6.68 -5.48 3.95
CA LEU A 111 -6.72 -4.89 5.29
C LEU A 111 -8.15 -4.90 5.87
N TYR A 112 -9.17 -4.74 5.02
CA TYR A 112 -10.56 -4.82 5.43
C TYR A 112 -10.93 -6.26 5.87
N ASP A 113 -10.51 -7.27 5.12
CA ASP A 113 -10.76 -8.67 5.47
C ASP A 113 -10.04 -9.08 6.78
N VAL A 114 -8.78 -8.65 6.93
CA VAL A 114 -7.97 -8.95 8.11
C VAL A 114 -8.49 -8.25 9.36
N HIS A 115 -8.72 -6.94 9.30
CA HIS A 115 -9.11 -6.19 10.50
C HIS A 115 -10.61 -6.17 10.70
N VAL A 116 -11.38 -5.81 9.68
CA VAL A 116 -12.82 -5.54 9.85
C VAL A 116 -13.62 -6.83 9.87
N ALA A 117 -13.38 -7.75 8.94
CA ALA A 117 -14.14 -9.00 8.88
C ALA A 117 -13.74 -9.99 9.99
N SER A 118 -12.49 -9.93 10.45
CA SER A 118 -11.99 -10.77 11.55
C SER A 118 -11.99 -10.07 12.92
N GLU A 119 -12.46 -8.82 12.99
CA GLU A 119 -12.53 -7.98 14.20
C GLU A 119 -11.19 -7.85 14.95
N LEU A 120 -10.09 -7.76 14.19
CA LEU A 120 -8.74 -7.62 14.76
C LEU A 120 -8.35 -6.14 14.93
N PRO A 121 -7.72 -5.76 16.05
CA PRO A 121 -7.22 -4.40 16.24
C PRO A 121 -6.08 -4.08 15.26
N VAL A 122 -5.89 -2.79 14.98
CA VAL A 122 -4.63 -2.31 14.39
C VAL A 122 -3.66 -2.08 15.53
N GLU A 123 -2.48 -2.69 15.47
CA GLU A 123 -1.54 -2.66 16.57
C GLU A 123 -0.79 -1.30 16.66
N PRO A 124 -0.36 -0.87 17.86
CA PRO A 124 0.34 0.41 18.03
C PRO A 124 1.58 0.59 17.14
N GLN A 125 2.32 -0.48 16.89
CA GLN A 125 3.51 -0.49 16.04
C GLN A 125 3.13 -0.27 14.57
N GLU A 126 1.99 -0.81 14.14
CA GLU A 126 1.44 -0.58 12.80
C GLU A 126 1.01 0.88 12.64
N ILE A 127 0.34 1.44 13.65
CA ILE A 127 -0.02 2.87 13.67
C ILE A 127 1.25 3.74 13.55
N GLU A 128 2.30 3.43 14.32
CA GLU A 128 3.58 4.14 14.24
C GLU A 128 4.17 4.10 12.83
N TYR A 129 4.23 2.90 12.27
CA TYR A 129 4.78 2.66 10.95
C TYR A 129 4.01 3.44 9.87
N ILE A 130 2.69 3.35 9.88
CA ILE A 130 1.82 4.06 8.93
C ILE A 130 2.04 5.57 9.02
N TRP A 131 2.14 6.12 10.23
CA TRP A 131 2.40 7.55 10.42
C TRP A 131 3.79 7.98 9.96
N LYS A 132 4.80 7.13 10.12
CA LYS A 132 6.16 7.42 9.64
C LYS A 132 6.27 7.37 8.11
N HIS A 133 5.45 6.56 7.45
CA HIS A 133 5.63 6.21 6.03
C HIS A 133 4.55 6.72 5.08
N THR A 134 3.57 7.51 5.56
CA THR A 134 2.53 8.11 4.71
C THR A 134 2.39 9.61 4.93
N ALA A 135 1.74 10.31 4.01
CA ALA A 135 1.41 11.73 4.17
C ALA A 135 0.21 11.96 5.11
N ASP A 136 0.07 13.16 5.68
CA ASP A 136 -1.00 13.52 6.63
C ASP A 136 -2.43 13.29 6.12
N LYS A 137 -2.63 13.40 4.81
CA LYS A 137 -3.94 13.22 4.16
C LYS A 137 -4.09 11.87 3.46
N SER A 138 -3.22 10.90 3.76
CA SER A 138 -3.29 9.59 3.14
C SER A 138 -4.63 8.90 3.46
N THR A 139 -5.19 8.21 2.47
CA THR A 139 -6.41 7.42 2.64
C THR A 139 -6.21 6.32 3.68
N LEU A 140 -5.00 5.74 3.78
CA LEU A 140 -4.65 4.75 4.80
C LEU A 140 -4.76 5.30 6.22
N ARG A 141 -4.19 6.49 6.50
CA ARG A 141 -4.33 7.12 7.84
C ARG A 141 -5.78 7.41 8.19
N ARG A 142 -6.57 7.85 7.21
CA ARG A 142 -8.01 8.10 7.41
C ARG A 142 -8.75 6.81 7.75
N TRP A 143 -8.49 5.71 7.02
CA TRP A 143 -9.06 4.40 7.30
C TRP A 143 -8.70 3.90 8.71
N VAL A 144 -7.42 3.94 9.09
CA VAL A 144 -6.97 3.54 10.44
C VAL A 144 -7.67 4.35 11.52
N LEU A 145 -7.77 5.68 11.34
CA LEU A 145 -8.45 6.55 12.30
C LEU A 145 -9.93 6.20 12.45
N ASP A 146 -10.63 5.99 11.34
CA ASP A 146 -12.03 5.59 11.36
C ASP A 146 -12.20 4.24 12.07
N TYR A 147 -11.48 3.22 11.64
CA TYR A 147 -11.59 1.88 12.20
C TYR A 147 -11.21 1.82 13.69
N VAL A 148 -10.09 2.43 14.09
CA VAL A 148 -9.68 2.47 15.50
C VAL A 148 -10.65 3.27 16.35
N SER A 149 -11.19 4.38 15.84
CA SER A 149 -12.16 5.20 16.60
C SER A 149 -13.48 4.47 16.85
N LEU A 150 -14.00 3.75 15.84
CA LEU A 150 -15.24 2.97 15.94
C LEU A 150 -15.13 1.84 16.95
N ASN A 151 -13.97 1.18 16.99
CA ASN A 151 -13.74 0.02 17.83
C ASN A 151 -12.98 0.35 19.12
N TRP A 152 -12.75 1.63 19.41
CA TRP A 152 -11.87 2.07 20.50
C TRP A 152 -12.23 1.44 21.84
N LYS A 153 -13.52 1.39 22.20
CA LYS A 153 -14.00 0.85 23.48
C LYS A 153 -13.58 -0.60 23.69
N GLU A 154 -13.59 -1.41 22.64
CA GLU A 154 -13.23 -2.82 22.71
C GLU A 154 -11.72 -3.02 22.54
N HIS A 155 -11.12 -2.39 21.52
CA HIS A 155 -9.70 -2.60 21.20
C HIS A 155 -8.76 -2.02 22.26
N CYS A 156 -9.11 -0.88 22.88
CA CYS A 156 -8.20 -0.26 23.86
C CYS A 156 -8.04 -1.07 25.16
N LYS A 157 -8.92 -2.05 25.42
CA LYS A 157 -8.81 -2.97 26.57
C LYS A 157 -7.58 -3.87 26.47
N TRP A 158 -7.13 -4.16 25.26
CA TRP A 158 -5.94 -4.99 24.99
C TRP A 158 -4.63 -4.22 25.17
N TYR A 159 -4.70 -2.88 25.27
CA TYR A 159 -3.52 -2.03 25.41
C TYR A 159 -3.19 -1.74 26.87
N ALA A 160 -1.92 -1.94 27.22
CA ALA A 160 -1.36 -1.45 28.47
C ALA A 160 -1.57 0.07 28.62
N GLN A 161 -1.65 0.56 29.86
CA GLN A 161 -1.83 2.00 30.13
C GLN A 161 -0.70 2.85 29.51
N SER A 162 0.53 2.34 29.48
CA SER A 162 1.67 2.98 28.82
C SER A 162 1.43 3.16 27.31
N THR A 163 0.98 2.10 26.64
CA THR A 163 0.63 2.11 25.21
C THR A 163 -0.48 3.11 24.91
N ARG A 164 -1.54 3.13 25.71
CA ARG A 164 -2.62 4.12 25.56
C ARG A 164 -2.09 5.55 25.72
N THR A 165 -1.26 5.79 26.73
CA THR A 165 -0.64 7.10 26.96
C THR A 165 0.22 7.53 25.76
N TRP A 166 1.03 6.61 25.23
CA TRP A 166 1.88 6.85 24.08
C TRP A 166 1.07 7.16 22.81
N LEU A 167 -0.01 6.41 22.54
CA LEU A 167 -0.92 6.68 21.42
C LEU A 167 -1.55 8.08 21.47
N PHE A 168 -1.84 8.61 22.66
CA PHE A 168 -2.40 9.97 22.77
C PHE A 168 -1.36 11.09 22.80
N ARG A 169 -0.13 10.81 23.29
CA ARG A 169 0.88 11.84 23.58
C ARG A 169 2.01 11.90 22.56
N ASP A 170 2.50 10.74 22.13
CA ASP A 170 3.83 10.59 21.53
C ASP A 170 3.78 10.17 20.05
N THR A 171 2.58 9.88 19.50
CA THR A 171 2.40 9.66 18.07
C THR A 171 2.06 10.97 17.35
N PRO A 172 2.81 11.37 16.31
CA PRO A 172 2.59 12.64 15.62
C PRO A 172 1.14 12.76 15.12
N ASN A 173 0.34 13.66 15.69
CA ASN A 173 -1.05 13.97 15.32
C ASN A 173 -2.08 12.82 15.36
N PHE A 174 -1.72 11.55 15.59
CA PHE A 174 -2.69 10.45 15.66
C PHE A 174 -3.63 10.61 16.87
N GLY A 175 -3.08 10.74 18.07
CA GLY A 175 -3.86 10.88 19.31
C GLY A 175 -4.90 12.00 19.25
N ASN A 176 -4.50 13.18 18.78
CA ASN A 176 -5.40 14.32 18.59
C ASN A 176 -6.50 14.00 17.55
N SER A 177 -6.12 13.41 16.41
CA SER A 177 -7.07 13.04 15.36
C SER A 177 -8.07 11.98 15.84
N LEU A 178 -7.61 11.03 16.65
CA LEU A 178 -8.44 10.00 17.25
C LEU A 178 -9.44 10.62 18.24
N LEU A 179 -8.99 11.50 19.14
CA LEU A 179 -9.87 12.19 20.11
C LEU A 179 -11.03 12.92 19.44
N HIS A 180 -10.78 13.57 18.29
CA HIS A 180 -11.83 14.26 17.53
C HIS A 180 -12.87 13.32 16.90
N ARG A 181 -12.55 12.04 16.72
CA ARG A 181 -13.46 11.03 16.15
C ARG A 181 -14.17 10.19 17.22
N LEU A 182 -13.62 10.11 18.43
CA LEU A 182 -14.24 9.37 19.53
C LEU A 182 -15.63 9.95 19.87
N GLY A 183 -16.61 9.07 20.01
CA GLY A 183 -17.99 9.46 20.35
C GLY A 183 -18.87 9.82 19.15
N ALA A 184 -18.38 9.71 17.91
CA ALA A 184 -19.22 9.72 16.72
C ALA A 184 -20.05 8.42 16.67
N GLU A 185 -21.23 8.43 17.29
CA GLU A 185 -22.15 7.29 17.29
C GLU A 185 -22.77 7.10 15.89
N ASN A 186 -22.88 5.85 15.42
CA ASN A 186 -23.51 5.40 14.17
C ASN A 186 -22.71 5.54 12.85
N ALA A 187 -21.42 5.84 12.88
CA ALA A 187 -20.60 5.72 11.67
C ALA A 187 -20.36 4.24 11.34
N LYS A 188 -20.75 3.79 10.14
CA LYS A 188 -20.38 2.48 9.61
C LYS A 188 -19.15 2.66 8.72
N LEU A 189 -18.17 1.79 8.88
CA LEU A 189 -17.05 1.72 7.96
C LEU A 189 -17.57 1.20 6.61
N ASP A 190 -17.28 1.93 5.53
CA ASP A 190 -17.63 1.57 4.17
C ASP A 190 -16.37 1.60 3.32
N LEU A 191 -15.97 0.42 2.84
CA LEU A 191 -14.74 0.17 2.09
C LEU A 191 -14.61 1.09 0.87
N GLU A 192 -15.70 1.37 0.16
CA GLU A 192 -15.66 2.15 -1.08
C GLU A 192 -15.14 3.58 -0.85
N ASN A 193 -15.31 4.12 0.37
CA ASN A 193 -14.77 5.43 0.73
C ASN A 193 -13.24 5.45 0.86
N TYR A 194 -12.57 4.30 0.80
CA TYR A 194 -11.12 4.17 0.96
C TYR A 194 -10.43 3.59 -0.28
N LEU A 195 -11.18 3.37 -1.36
CA LEU A 195 -10.64 2.98 -2.65
C LEU A 195 -10.38 4.23 -3.50
N GLU A 196 -9.32 4.18 -4.29
CA GLU A 196 -8.94 5.25 -5.21
C GLU A 196 -9.46 4.97 -6.62
N GLU A 197 -9.82 6.02 -7.34
CA GLU A 197 -10.17 5.91 -8.76
C GLU A 197 -8.98 5.37 -9.54
N THR A 198 -9.27 4.43 -10.44
CA THR A 198 -8.26 3.75 -11.23
C THR A 198 -8.24 4.37 -12.63
N GLU A 199 -7.04 4.59 -13.19
CA GLU A 199 -6.95 5.07 -14.56
C GLU A 199 -7.56 4.00 -15.48
N LYS A 200 -8.72 4.29 -16.09
CA LYS A 200 -9.23 3.49 -17.20
C LYS A 200 -8.23 3.58 -18.34
N THR A 201 -7.52 2.50 -18.62
CA THR A 201 -6.60 2.49 -19.74
C THR A 201 -7.37 2.18 -21.02
N ALA A 202 -6.90 2.68 -22.17
CA ALA A 202 -7.55 2.50 -23.47
C ALA A 202 -7.75 1.03 -23.91
N TYR A 203 -7.27 0.06 -23.12
CA TYR A 203 -7.44 -1.38 -23.35
C TYR A 203 -8.58 -2.00 -22.53
N ASP A 204 -9.20 -1.24 -21.62
CA ASP A 204 -10.31 -1.70 -20.76
C ASP A 204 -11.68 -1.45 -21.40
N GLU A 205 -11.74 -0.80 -22.57
CA GLU A 205 -12.96 -0.78 -23.38
C GLU A 205 -13.12 -2.12 -24.09
N PRO A 206 -14.21 -2.88 -23.85
CA PRO A 206 -14.51 -4.03 -24.67
C PRO A 206 -14.63 -3.56 -26.12
N ASP A 207 -14.01 -4.32 -27.04
CA ASP A 207 -13.99 -4.15 -28.50
C ASP A 207 -15.41 -4.30 -29.08
N ALA A 208 -16.35 -3.46 -28.62
CA ALA A 208 -17.76 -3.50 -28.93
C ALA A 208 -18.07 -2.66 -30.17
N LYS A 209 -17.16 -2.61 -31.16
CA LYS A 209 -17.40 -2.04 -32.50
C LYS A 209 -16.56 -2.73 -33.58
N ARG A 210 -16.69 -4.05 -33.70
CA ARG A 210 -16.44 -4.77 -34.96
C ARG A 210 -17.47 -5.87 -35.17
N GLN A 211 -18.68 -5.46 -35.55
CA GLN A 211 -19.62 -6.26 -36.34
C GLN A 211 -20.28 -5.35 -37.37
#